data_AF-A0A938MEX9-F1
#
_entry.id   AF-A0A938MEX9-F1
#
_cell.length_a   1.000
_cell.length_b   1.000
_cell.length_c   1.000
_cell.angle_alpha   90.00
_cell.angle_beta   90.00
_cell.angle_gamma   90.00
#
_symmetry.space_group_name_H-M   'P 1'
#
loop_
_entity.id
_entity.type
_entity.pdbx_description
1 polymer ?
#
loop_
_entity_poly.entity_id
_entity_poly.type
_entity_poly.pdbx_seq_one_letter_code
_entity_poly.pdbx_strand_id
1 'polypeptide(L)'
;MHALLLALLLAALLAASAQAATLTVDGFDSAAIGAAIERSQPGDTVSLPAGTYAVTEPIKPKSGTKLIGAGQDKTRIRYAGDKPSVLIALSGCEDVEVAHMTLDGENNENVGQGISGGNSRRLKVHHVTICNLIKSKAFGPH
;
A
#
# COMPACT_ATOMS: atom_id res chain seq x y z
N MET A 1 26.35 3.35 43.48
CA MET A 1 26.38 4.23 42.29
C MET A 1 26.43 3.48 40.95
N HIS A 2 27.02 2.28 40.85
CA HIS A 2 27.04 1.50 39.59
C HIS A 2 25.67 0.95 39.13
N ALA A 3 24.81 0.53 40.07
CA ALA A 3 23.48 -0.01 39.75
C ALA A 3 22.48 1.05 39.23
N LEU A 4 22.66 2.32 39.60
CA LEU A 4 21.81 3.42 39.14
C LEU A 4 22.14 3.84 37.70
N LEU A 5 23.42 3.74 37.30
CA LEU A 5 23.85 3.96 35.92
C LEU A 5 23.37 2.85 34.97
N LEU A 6 23.37 1.58 35.41
CA LEU A 6 22.88 0.46 34.60
C LEU A 6 21.36 0.54 34.36
N ALA A 7 20.59 1.00 35.35
CA ALA A 7 19.14 1.15 35.22
C ALA A 7 18.73 2.30 34.27
N LEU A 8 19.51 3.39 34.23
CA LEU A 8 19.29 4.50 33.27
C LEU A 8 19.67 4.11 31.83
N LEU A 9 20.69 3.28 31.63
CA LEU A 9 21.03 2.75 30.30
C LEU A 9 19.96 1.78 29.76
N LEU A 10 19.27 1.04 30.64
CA LEU A 10 18.18 0.14 30.25
C LEU A 10 16.87 0.89 29.93
N ALA A 11 16.61 2.02 30.60
CA ALA A 11 15.45 2.87 30.33
C ALA A 11 15.57 3.71 29.05
N ALA A 12 16.79 4.07 28.64
CA ALA A 12 17.03 4.80 27.39
C ALA A 12 16.82 3.93 26.13
N LEU A 13 16.92 2.60 26.23
CA LEU A 13 16.58 1.68 25.14
C LEU A 13 15.07 1.48 24.96
N LEU A 14 14.24 1.80 25.96
CA LEU A 14 12.79 1.57 25.95
C LEU A 14 11.97 2.74 25.40
N ALA A 15 12.62 3.86 25.06
CA ALA A 15 11.97 5.09 24.59
C ALA A 15 12.42 5.51 23.18
N ALA A 16 12.88 4.56 22.36
CA ALA A 16 12.91 4.80 20.92
C ALA A 16 11.45 4.91 20.45
N SER A 17 10.92 6.13 20.40
CA SER A 17 9.71 6.42 19.64
C SER A 17 9.90 5.79 18.26
N ALA A 18 9.06 4.79 17.90
CA ALA A 18 9.07 4.24 16.56
C ALA A 18 8.75 5.39 15.59
N GLN A 19 9.79 5.97 15.01
CA GLN A 19 9.64 6.95 13.95
C GLN A 19 9.07 6.20 12.75
N ALA A 20 7.98 6.74 12.19
CA ALA A 20 7.42 6.26 10.94
C ALA A 20 8.51 6.19 9.88
N ALA A 21 8.89 4.98 9.45
CA ALA A 21 9.89 4.78 8.43
C ALA A 21 9.27 5.00 7.04
N THR A 22 10.10 5.44 6.09
CA THR A 22 9.73 5.39 4.67
C THR A 22 10.47 4.23 4.01
N LEU A 23 9.72 3.22 3.56
CA LEU A 23 10.24 2.08 2.81
C LEU A 23 10.00 2.34 1.33
N THR A 24 11.06 2.74 0.62
CA THR A 24 11.01 2.88 -0.84
C THR A 24 10.97 1.51 -1.49
N VAL A 25 10.00 1.30 -2.39
CA VAL A 25 9.92 0.10 -3.23
C VAL A 25 11.10 0.08 -4.20
N ASP A 26 11.81 -1.05 -4.24
CA ASP A 26 12.95 -1.29 -5.12
C ASP A 26 12.56 -2.29 -6.22
N GLY A 27 12.13 -1.77 -7.36
CA GLY A 27 11.56 -2.53 -8.48
C GLY A 27 10.18 -2.04 -8.89
N PHE A 28 9.64 -2.63 -9.96
CA PHE A 28 8.40 -2.19 -10.61
C PHE A 28 7.40 -3.34 -10.80
N ASP A 29 7.36 -4.29 -9.87
CA ASP A 29 6.48 -5.45 -9.94
C ASP A 29 5.82 -5.78 -8.59
N SER A 30 4.92 -6.77 -8.59
CA SER A 30 4.25 -7.25 -7.38
C SER A 30 5.21 -7.71 -6.28
N ALA A 31 6.34 -8.32 -6.64
CA ALA A 31 7.29 -8.86 -5.67
C ALA A 31 8.02 -7.73 -4.91
N ALA A 32 8.46 -6.70 -5.64
CA ALA A 32 9.09 -5.52 -5.06
C ALA A 32 8.16 -4.78 -4.08
N ILE A 33 6.90 -4.57 -4.49
CA ILE A 33 5.89 -3.94 -3.62
C ILE A 33 5.60 -4.83 -2.40
N GLY A 34 5.42 -6.14 -2.62
CA GLY A 34 5.19 -7.12 -1.57
C GLY A 34 6.29 -7.13 -0.51
N ALA A 35 7.56 -7.11 -0.93
CA ALA A 35 8.72 -7.09 -0.04
C ALA A 35 8.82 -5.79 0.79
N ALA A 36 8.40 -4.64 0.25
CA ALA A 36 8.32 -3.40 1.02
C ALA A 36 7.17 -3.44 2.05
N ILE A 37 6.01 -3.95 1.64
CA ILE A 37 4.85 -4.13 2.53
C ILE A 37 5.18 -5.12 3.66
N GLU A 38 5.84 -6.24 3.36
CA GLU A 38 6.21 -7.24 4.35
C GLU A 38 7.10 -6.65 5.46
N ARG A 39 8.02 -5.76 5.11
CA ARG A 39 8.91 -5.08 6.07
C ARG A 39 8.21 -3.96 6.85
N SER A 40 7.16 -3.36 6.29
CA SER A 40 6.46 -2.24 6.91
C SER A 40 5.77 -2.62 8.23
N GLN A 41 5.75 -1.65 9.15
CA GLN A 41 5.09 -1.69 10.45
C GLN A 41 4.04 -0.58 10.56
N PRO A 42 3.06 -0.67 11.48
CA PRO A 42 2.11 0.42 11.70
C PRO A 42 2.83 1.75 11.95
N GLY A 43 2.40 2.79 11.23
CA GLY A 43 3.05 4.11 11.18
C GLY A 43 3.87 4.34 9.92
N ASP A 44 4.38 3.28 9.28
CA ASP A 44 5.29 3.40 8.14
C ASP A 44 4.59 3.85 6.85
N THR A 45 5.41 4.42 5.95
CA THR A 45 5.05 4.73 4.57
C THR A 45 5.80 3.80 3.62
N VAL A 46 5.06 2.99 2.87
CA VAL A 46 5.56 2.32 1.67
C VAL A 46 5.47 3.31 0.51
N SER A 47 6.62 3.80 0.07
CA SER A 47 6.74 4.80 -1.00
C SER A 47 7.02 4.14 -2.34
N LEU A 48 6.20 4.44 -3.34
CA LEU A 48 6.40 4.03 -4.71
C LEU A 48 6.96 5.20 -5.51
N PRO A 49 8.25 5.15 -5.93
CA PRO A 49 8.81 6.10 -6.87
C PRO A 49 7.98 6.21 -8.17
N ALA A 50 8.26 7.26 -8.93
CA ALA A 50 7.69 7.43 -10.27
C ALA A 50 8.02 6.22 -11.16
N GLY A 51 7.03 5.74 -11.90
CA GLY A 51 7.14 4.59 -12.79
C GLY A 51 5.84 3.81 -12.91
N THR A 52 5.88 2.80 -13.79
CA THR A 52 4.75 1.89 -14.03
C THR A 52 5.05 0.54 -13.43
N TYR A 53 4.24 0.12 -12.48
CA TYR A 53 4.38 -1.13 -11.74
C TYR A 53 3.45 -2.18 -12.36
N ALA A 54 4.03 -3.24 -12.92
CA ALA A 54 3.27 -4.36 -13.45
C ALA A 54 2.88 -5.30 -12.30
N VAL A 55 1.61 -5.32 -11.93
CA VAL A 55 1.12 -6.13 -10.81
C VAL A 55 0.28 -7.30 -11.31
N THR A 56 0.62 -8.50 -10.86
CA THR A 56 -0.12 -9.74 -11.19
C THR A 56 -1.04 -10.17 -10.06
N GLU A 57 -0.80 -9.65 -8.85
CA GLU A 57 -1.59 -9.90 -7.65
C GLU A 57 -2.01 -8.59 -6.96
N PRO A 58 -3.08 -8.59 -6.16
CA PRO A 58 -3.50 -7.40 -5.42
C PRO A 58 -2.40 -6.89 -4.50
N ILE A 59 -2.20 -5.58 -4.50
CA ILE A 59 -1.40 -4.92 -3.47
C ILE A 59 -2.20 -4.95 -2.16
N LYS A 60 -1.58 -5.44 -1.07
CA LYS A 60 -2.23 -5.64 0.24
C LYS A 60 -1.50 -4.86 1.35
N PRO A 61 -1.71 -3.54 1.49
CA PRO A 61 -1.14 -2.78 2.60
C PRO A 61 -1.57 -3.35 3.96
N LYS A 62 -0.75 -3.15 5.00
CA LYS A 62 -1.09 -3.55 6.38
C LYS A 62 -1.85 -2.43 7.10
N SER A 63 -2.68 -2.78 8.09
CA SER A 63 -3.33 -1.78 8.94
C SER A 63 -2.32 -0.81 9.57
N GLY A 64 -2.69 0.48 9.63
CA GLY A 64 -1.84 1.54 10.15
C GLY A 64 -0.70 2.00 9.23
N THR A 65 -0.60 1.48 8.00
CA THR A 65 0.43 1.88 7.04
C THR A 65 -0.08 2.83 5.96
N LYS A 66 0.85 3.48 5.27
CA LYS A 66 0.56 4.30 4.09
C LYS A 66 1.17 3.69 2.84
N LEU A 67 0.44 3.70 1.74
CA LEU A 67 0.91 3.35 0.40
C LEU A 67 0.85 4.59 -0.48
N ILE A 68 2.01 5.21 -0.75
CA ILE A 68 2.08 6.55 -1.33
C ILE A 68 2.91 6.53 -2.61
N GLY A 69 2.31 6.93 -3.73
CA GLY A 69 3.01 7.17 -4.99
C GLY A 69 3.61 8.57 -5.09
N ALA A 70 4.41 8.81 -6.13
CA ALA A 70 5.05 10.10 -6.41
C ALA A 70 4.10 11.15 -7.03
N GLY A 71 2.86 10.78 -7.38
CA GLY A 71 1.88 11.62 -8.06
C GLY A 71 0.98 10.80 -9.00
N GLN A 72 -0.25 11.26 -9.23
CA GLN A 72 -1.21 10.56 -10.11
C GLN A 72 -0.69 10.42 -11.55
N ASP A 73 0.09 11.41 -12.01
CA ASP A 73 0.74 11.47 -13.32
C ASP A 73 2.12 10.77 -13.35
N LYS A 74 2.63 10.32 -12.21
CA LYS A 74 4.01 9.82 -12.05
C LYS A 74 4.09 8.35 -11.67
N THR A 75 3.20 7.88 -10.81
CA THR A 75 3.17 6.49 -10.33
C THR A 75 1.92 5.82 -10.85
N ARG A 76 2.10 4.74 -11.62
CA ARG A 76 1.00 3.96 -12.22
C ARG A 76 1.10 2.50 -11.80
N ILE A 77 0.07 1.98 -11.16
CA ILE A 77 -0.10 0.55 -10.93
C ILE A 77 -0.91 0.00 -12.11
N ARG A 78 -0.33 -0.92 -12.88
CA ARG A 78 -0.95 -1.49 -14.07
C ARG A 78 -1.19 -2.99 -13.85
N TYR A 79 -2.42 -3.43 -14.00
CA TYR A 79 -2.75 -4.84 -13.83
C TYR A 79 -2.22 -5.67 -15.01
N ALA A 80 -1.38 -6.66 -14.73
CA ALA A 80 -0.74 -7.55 -15.70
C ALA A 80 -0.98 -9.04 -15.39
N GLY A 81 -1.92 -9.35 -14.50
CA GLY A 81 -2.26 -10.72 -14.11
C GLY A 81 -3.27 -11.40 -15.05
N ASP A 82 -3.42 -12.71 -14.85
CA ASP A 82 -4.24 -13.62 -15.67
C ASP A 82 -5.42 -14.25 -14.89
N LYS A 83 -5.68 -13.78 -13.67
CA LYS A 83 -6.73 -14.33 -12.78
C LYS A 83 -7.62 -13.22 -12.24
N PRO A 84 -8.93 -13.49 -11.99
CA PRO A 84 -9.82 -12.52 -11.39
C PRO A 84 -9.24 -11.86 -10.12
N SER A 85 -9.26 -10.53 -10.06
CA SER A 85 -8.55 -9.77 -9.04
C SER A 85 -9.04 -8.33 -8.86
N VAL A 86 -8.37 -7.63 -7.93
CA VAL A 86 -8.44 -6.17 -7.72
C VAL A 86 -7.03 -5.60 -7.69
N LEU A 87 -6.85 -4.30 -7.98
CA LEU A 87 -5.51 -3.69 -7.92
C LEU A 87 -5.03 -3.52 -6.46
N ILE A 88 -5.91 -3.05 -5.56
CA ILE A 88 -5.62 -2.91 -4.13
C ILE A 88 -6.69 -3.61 -3.30
N ALA A 89 -6.26 -4.47 -2.37
CA ALA A 89 -7.13 -5.16 -1.43
C ALA A 89 -6.91 -4.62 -0.01
N LEU A 90 -7.95 -4.00 0.53
CA LEU A 90 -7.99 -3.38 1.86
C LEU A 90 -8.97 -4.09 2.81
N SER A 91 -9.60 -5.19 2.40
CA SER A 91 -10.61 -5.86 3.23
C SER A 91 -10.05 -6.25 4.60
N GLY A 92 -10.78 -5.90 5.66
CA GLY A 92 -10.36 -6.11 7.05
C GLY A 92 -9.27 -5.16 7.56
N CYS A 93 -8.86 -4.17 6.77
CA CYS A 93 -7.83 -3.22 7.19
C CYS A 93 -8.41 -2.05 7.98
N GLU A 94 -7.54 -1.46 8.81
CA GLU A 94 -7.83 -0.24 9.55
C GLU A 94 -6.71 0.78 9.40
N ASP A 95 -7.05 2.07 9.38
CA ASP A 95 -6.06 3.16 9.38
C ASP A 95 -5.04 3.10 8.22
N VAL A 96 -5.48 2.66 7.04
CA VAL A 96 -4.65 2.62 5.84
C VAL A 96 -4.84 3.89 5.02
N GLU A 97 -3.73 4.48 4.57
CA GLU A 97 -3.72 5.57 3.59
C GLU A 97 -3.26 5.04 2.23
N VAL A 98 -4.00 5.33 1.16
CA VAL A 98 -3.62 5.04 -0.24
C VAL A 98 -3.74 6.33 -1.04
N ALA A 99 -2.64 6.82 -1.59
CA ALA A 99 -2.64 8.11 -2.27
C ALA A 99 -1.57 8.29 -3.35
N HIS A 100 -1.78 9.32 -4.17
CA HIS A 100 -0.83 9.89 -5.13
C HIS A 100 -0.37 8.91 -6.22
N MET A 101 -1.32 8.19 -6.82
CA MET A 101 -1.04 7.23 -7.90
C MET A 101 -2.23 7.06 -8.85
N THR A 102 -1.97 6.43 -10.00
CA THR A 102 -3.01 5.90 -10.89
C THR A 102 -3.11 4.38 -10.73
N LEU A 103 -4.33 3.88 -10.61
CA LEU A 103 -4.70 2.47 -10.70
C LEU A 103 -5.29 2.23 -12.09
N ASP A 104 -4.59 1.44 -12.89
CA ASP A 104 -4.91 1.16 -14.28
C ASP A 104 -5.23 -0.33 -14.45
N GLY A 105 -6.49 -0.62 -14.78
CA GLY A 105 -6.92 -1.98 -15.08
C GLY A 105 -6.43 -2.52 -16.42
N GLU A 106 -5.84 -1.66 -17.28
CA GLU A 106 -5.36 -2.01 -18.62
C GLU A 106 -6.44 -2.64 -19.52
N ASN A 107 -7.72 -2.37 -19.26
CA ASN A 107 -8.87 -3.04 -19.88
C ASN A 107 -8.81 -4.58 -19.74
N ASN A 108 -8.13 -5.08 -18.72
CA ASN A 108 -8.03 -6.51 -18.46
C ASN A 108 -9.36 -7.03 -17.89
N GLU A 109 -9.93 -8.07 -18.51
CA GLU A 109 -11.21 -8.66 -18.10
C GLU A 109 -11.20 -9.25 -16.69
N ASN A 110 -10.01 -9.51 -16.15
CA ASN A 110 -9.83 -10.08 -14.83
C ASN A 110 -9.91 -9.04 -13.70
N VAL A 111 -9.90 -7.73 -13.99
CA VAL A 111 -9.90 -6.69 -12.95
C VAL A 111 -11.11 -5.75 -13.10
N GLY A 112 -12.17 -6.09 -12.38
CA GLY A 112 -13.42 -5.31 -12.38
C GLY A 112 -13.47 -4.16 -11.37
N GLN A 113 -12.50 -4.09 -10.45
CA GLN A 113 -12.45 -3.12 -9.35
C GLN A 113 -11.01 -2.65 -9.12
N GLY A 114 -10.82 -1.34 -8.97
CA GLY A 114 -9.52 -0.78 -8.59
C GLY A 114 -9.18 -1.06 -7.12
N ILE A 115 -10.16 -0.91 -6.22
CA ILE A 115 -9.97 -1.10 -4.78
C ILE A 115 -11.14 -1.90 -4.21
N SER A 116 -10.86 -2.89 -3.36
CA SER A 116 -11.85 -3.58 -2.53
C SER A 116 -11.53 -3.41 -1.06
N GLY A 117 -12.53 -3.14 -0.22
CA GLY A 117 -12.35 -2.74 1.19
C GLY A 117 -13.47 -3.18 2.12
N GLY A 118 -14.01 -4.39 1.95
CA GLY A 118 -15.06 -4.92 2.83
C GLY A 118 -14.61 -5.00 4.29
N ASN A 119 -15.51 -4.76 5.25
CA ASN A 119 -15.22 -4.84 6.69
C ASN A 119 -14.01 -4.01 7.14
N SER A 120 -13.86 -2.80 6.61
CA SER A 120 -12.71 -1.93 6.88
C SER A 120 -13.15 -0.61 7.51
N ARG A 121 -12.24 0.06 8.24
CA ARG A 121 -12.54 1.37 8.86
C ARG A 121 -11.37 2.34 8.81
N ARG A 122 -11.67 3.64 8.82
CA ARG A 122 -10.67 4.72 8.82
C ARG A 122 -9.69 4.63 7.64
N LEU A 123 -10.18 4.20 6.48
CA LEU A 123 -9.41 4.25 5.24
C LEU A 123 -9.32 5.69 4.73
N LYS A 124 -8.13 6.11 4.33
CA LYS A 124 -7.89 7.40 3.66
C LYS A 124 -7.46 7.12 2.23
N VAL A 125 -8.39 7.22 1.29
CA VAL A 125 -8.12 7.06 -0.14
C VAL A 125 -8.32 8.41 -0.81
N HIS A 126 -7.25 9.02 -1.31
CA HIS A 126 -7.31 10.35 -1.92
C HIS A 126 -6.21 10.56 -2.94
N HIS A 127 -6.42 11.44 -3.93
CA HIS A 127 -5.47 11.65 -5.02
C HIS A 127 -5.09 10.33 -5.70
N VAL A 128 -6.10 9.49 -5.92
CA VAL A 128 -6.01 8.25 -6.69
C VAL A 128 -6.86 8.40 -7.94
N THR A 129 -6.26 8.21 -9.10
CA THR A 129 -6.99 8.05 -10.36
C THR A 129 -7.24 6.57 -10.59
N ILE A 130 -8.47 6.19 -10.93
CA ILE A 130 -8.82 4.81 -11.30
C ILE A 130 -9.31 4.84 -12.74
N CYS A 131 -8.73 4.01 -13.61
CA CYS A 131 -9.04 4.02 -15.04
C CYS A 131 -8.93 2.64 -15.68
N ASN A 132 -9.53 2.51 -16.86
CA ASN A 132 -9.47 1.32 -17.73
C ASN A 132 -9.84 0.02 -17.00
N LEU A 133 -10.81 0.08 -16.08
CA LEU A 133 -11.44 -1.11 -15.53
C LEU A 133 -12.43 -1.64 -16.56
N ILE A 134 -12.55 -2.96 -16.68
CA ILE A 134 -13.66 -3.54 -17.42
C ILE A 134 -14.91 -3.51 -16.54
N LYS A 135 -16.02 -3.09 -17.13
CA LYS A 135 -17.33 -3.14 -16.48
C LYS A 135 -17.63 -4.59 -16.07
N SER A 136 -17.57 -4.86 -14.77
CA SER A 136 -17.98 -6.15 -14.23
C SER A 136 -19.47 -6.13 -13.91
N LYS A 137 -20.06 -7.31 -13.70
CA LYS A 137 -21.43 -7.43 -13.16
C LYS A 137 -21.49 -7.09 -11.65
N ALA A 138 -20.34 -6.91 -11.01
CA ALA A 138 -20.26 -6.60 -9.59
C ALA A 138 -20.60 -5.12 -9.33
N PHE A 139 -21.04 -4.80 -8.12
CA PHE A 139 -21.33 -3.42 -7.73
C PHE A 139 -20.02 -2.66 -7.43
N GLY A 140 -19.87 -1.46 -7.99
CA GLY A 140 -18.77 -0.55 -7.69
C GLY A 140 -18.61 0.55 -8.75
N PRO A 141 -17.79 1.58 -8.50
CA PRO A 141 -17.37 2.49 -9.55
C PRO A 141 -16.49 1.71 -10.55
N HIS A 142 -16.95 1.64 -11.80
CA HIS A 142 -16.20 1.10 -12.94
C HIS A 142 -15.82 2.26 -13.86
#